data_AF-L8DQM8-F1
#
_entry.id   AF-L8DQM8-F1
#
_cell.length_a   1.000
_cell.length_b   1.000
_cell.length_c   1.000
_cell.angle_alpha   90.00
_cell.angle_beta   90.00
_cell.angle_gamma   90.00
#
_symmetry.space_group_name_H-M   'P 1'
#
loop_
_entity.id
_entity.type
_entity.pdbx_description
1 polymer ?
#
loop_
_entity_poly.entity_id
_entity_poly.type
_entity_poly.pdbx_seq_one_letter_code
_entity_poly.pdbx_strand_id
1 'polypeptide(L)' 'MPGLDVRISSRPVGYGGIEQGRGRIRSITIETAVHGRGITQRTGRYTLTAPTFGEHGVHWAPASTDATPVHRPHRLAVAQ' A
#
# COMPACT_ATOMS: atom_id res chain seq x y z
N MET A 1 -25.34 -19.38 -12.52
CA MET A 1 -24.70 -18.93 -13.78
C MET A 1 -23.21 -19.18 -13.66
N PRO A 2 -22.52 -19.72 -14.68
CA PRO A 2 -21.07 -19.76 -14.66
C PRO A 2 -20.57 -18.33 -14.93
N GLY A 3 -20.46 -17.54 -13.87
CA GLY A 3 -19.86 -16.21 -13.91
C GLY A 3 -18.34 -16.31 -13.96
N LEU A 4 -17.70 -15.26 -14.48
CA LEU A 4 -16.27 -15.05 -14.37
C LEU A 4 -15.91 -15.04 -12.87
N ASP A 5 -15.34 -16.12 -12.36
CA ASP A 5 -14.87 -16.20 -10.97
C ASP A 5 -13.57 -15.40 -10.87
N VAL A 6 -13.68 -14.09 -10.67
CA VAL A 6 -12.56 -13.19 -10.38
C VAL A 6 -12.57 -12.87 -8.90
N ARG A 7 -11.44 -13.10 -8.25
CA ARG A 7 -11.17 -12.62 -6.91
C ARG A 7 -10.05 -11.59 -6.94
N ILE A 8 -10.35 -10.45 -6.33
CA ILE A 8 -9.38 -9.39 -6.02
C ILE A 8 -9.16 -9.42 -4.52
N SER A 9 -7.91 -9.61 -4.09
CA SER A 9 -7.50 -9.41 -2.71
C SER A 9 -6.52 -8.26 -2.63
N SER A 10 -6.63 -7.45 -1.59
CA SER A 10 -5.75 -6.31 -1.39
C SER A 10 -5.37 -6.20 0.10
N ARG A 11 -4.13 -5.76 0.34
CA ARG A 11 -3.63 -5.53 1.70
C ARG A 11 -2.72 -4.30 1.72
N PRO A 12 -2.79 -3.44 2.75
CA PRO A 12 -1.80 -2.41 2.96
C PRO A 12 -0.41 -3.04 3.19
N VAL A 13 0.62 -2.48 2.53
CA VAL A 13 2.02 -2.89 2.67
C VAL A 13 2.95 -1.73 3.04
N GLY A 14 2.42 -0.50 3.10
CA GLY A 14 3.18 0.68 3.53
C GLY A 14 2.28 1.88 3.79
N TYR A 15 2.74 2.76 4.67
CA TYR A 15 2.11 4.04 4.98
C TYR A 15 3.16 5.16 4.90
N GLY A 16 2.78 6.32 4.38
CA GLY A 16 3.61 7.51 4.34
C GLY A 16 2.98 8.70 5.04
N GLY A 17 3.80 9.70 5.40
CA GLY A 17 3.36 10.91 6.11
C GLY A 17 3.39 10.81 7.65
N ILE A 18 3.82 9.66 8.18
CA ILE A 18 4.16 9.50 9.60
C ILE A 18 5.69 9.39 9.70
N GLU A 19 6.32 10.34 10.39
CA GLU A 19 7.76 10.35 10.64
C GLU A 19 7.99 10.40 12.15
N GLN A 20 8.87 9.52 12.66
CA GLN A 20 9.22 9.44 14.10
C GLN A 20 8.00 9.34 15.04
N GLY A 21 6.92 8.69 14.59
CA GLY A 21 5.68 8.53 15.36
C GLY A 21 4.78 9.77 15.39
N ARG A 22 5.08 10.80 14.59
CA ARG A 22 4.27 12.03 14.46
C ARG A 22 3.83 12.23 13.01
N GLY A 23 2.73 12.95 12.82
CA GLY A 23 2.21 13.29 11.49
C GLY A 23 0.81 12.73 11.22
N ARG A 24 0.42 12.73 9.94
CA ARG A 24 -0.86 12.20 9.46
C ARG A 24 -0.59 11.30 8.25
N ILE A 25 -1.30 10.19 8.14
CA ILE A 25 -1.23 9.34 6.95
C ILE A 25 -1.56 10.21 5.72
N ARG A 26 -0.59 10.32 4.83
CA ARG A 26 -0.69 11.05 3.55
C ARG A 26 -0.65 10.11 2.36
N SER A 27 -0.15 8.90 2.53
CA SER A 27 -0.18 7.87 1.50
C SER A 27 -0.31 6.46 2.07
N ILE A 28 -0.89 5.56 1.27
CA ILE A 28 -1.03 4.13 1.58
C ILE A 28 -0.57 3.35 0.35
N THR A 29 0.43 2.48 0.52
CA THR A 29 0.82 1.51 -0.51
C THR A 29 0.05 0.22 -0.28
N ILE A 30 -0.63 -0.27 -1.32
CA ILE A 30 -1.46 -1.47 -1.29
C ILE A 30 -0.87 -2.47 -2.27
N GLU A 31 -0.72 -3.71 -1.83
CA GLU A 31 -0.46 -4.84 -2.72
C GLU A 31 -1.79 -5.50 -3.06
N THR A 32 -2.03 -5.69 -4.35
CA THR A 32 -3.26 -6.27 -4.89
C THR A 32 -2.92 -7.52 -5.69
N ALA A 33 -3.65 -8.60 -5.44
CA ALA A 33 -3.61 -9.82 -6.23
C ALA A 33 -4.95 -10.04 -6.93
N VAL A 34 -4.90 -10.31 -8.23
CA VAL A 34 -6.06 -10.66 -9.05
C VAL A 34 -5.87 -12.08 -9.55
N HIS A 35 -6.82 -12.96 -9.29
CA HIS A 35 -6.82 -14.33 -9.77
C HIS A 35 -8.24 -14.78 -10.10
N GLY A 36 -8.37 -15.83 -10.90
CA GLY A 36 -9.67 -16.32 -11.28
C GLY A 36 -9.61 -17.52 -12.20
N ARG A 37 -10.78 -18.09 -12.50
CA ARG A 37 -10.88 -19.20 -13.44
C ARG A 37 -10.42 -18.76 -14.83
N GLY A 38 -9.36 -19.38 -15.36
CA GLY A 38 -8.79 -19.05 -16.67
C GLY A 38 -7.92 -17.79 -16.70
N ILE A 39 -7.61 -17.20 -15.54
CA ILE A 39 -6.76 -16.01 -15.41
C ILE A 39 -5.53 -16.37 -14.59
N THR A 40 -4.33 -16.24 -15.17
CA THR A 40 -3.08 -16.32 -14.42
C THR A 40 -3.07 -15.26 -13.33
N GLN A 41 -2.73 -15.65 -12.10
CA GLN A 41 -2.62 -14.71 -10.99
C GLN A 41 -1.64 -13.58 -11.33
N ARG A 42 -2.05 -12.34 -11.08
CA ARG A 42 -1.22 -11.15 -11.21
C ARG A 42 -1.19 -10.40 -9.90
N THR A 43 -0.03 -9.90 -9.54
CA THR A 43 0.19 -9.07 -8.35
C THR A 43 0.75 -7.72 -8.76
N GLY A 44 0.29 -6.65 -8.12
CA GLY A 44 0.81 -5.30 -8.33
C GLY A 44 0.77 -4.49 -7.04
N ARG A 45 1.61 -3.47 -6.94
CA ARG A 45 1.60 -2.51 -5.84
C ARG A 45 1.27 -1.12 -6.36
N TYR A 46 0.43 -0.41 -5.61
CA TYR A 46 0.02 0.93 -5.94
C TYR A 46 0.00 1.79 -4.69
N THR A 47 0.50 3.01 -4.80
CA THR A 47 0.44 4.02 -3.74
C THR A 47 -0.70 4.97 -4.02
N LEU A 48 -1.62 5.05 -3.06
CA LEU A 48 -2.65 6.06 -2.96
C LEU A 48 -2.09 7.26 -2.21
N THR A 49 -2.07 8.43 -2.83
CA THR A 49 -1.64 9.68 -2.20
C THR A 49 -2.83 10.61 -1.99
N ALA A 50 -2.95 11.14 -0.76
CA ALA A 50 -3.96 12.12 -0.42
C ALA A 50 -3.70 13.44 -1.18
N PRO A 51 -4.76 14.16 -1.59
CA PRO A 51 -4.60 15.44 -2.27
C PRO A 51 -3.87 16.46 -1.40
N THR A 52 -3.05 17.28 -2.07
CA THR A 52 -2.46 18.48 -1.49
C THR A 52 -3.39 19.69 -1.66
N PHE A 53 -3.01 20.84 -1.10
CA PHE A 53 -3.85 22.05 -1.18
C PHE A 53 -4.03 22.48 -2.64
N GLY A 54 -5.29 22.61 -3.09
CA GLY A 54 -5.62 22.96 -4.46
C GLY A 54 -5.79 21.77 -5.42
N GLU A 55 -5.53 20.54 -4.96
CA GLU A 55 -5.78 19.33 -5.76
C GLU A 55 -7.15 18.72 -5.43
N HIS A 56 -7.76 18.08 -6.44
CA HIS A 56 -9.02 17.37 -6.30
C HIS A 56 -8.84 15.87 -6.58
N GLY A 57 -9.34 15.04 -5.66
CA GLY A 57 -9.30 13.59 -5.80
C GLY A 57 -8.03 12.95 -5.26
N VAL A 58 -8.02 11.63 -5.27
CA VAL A 58 -6.89 10.82 -4.80
C VAL A 58 -6.05 10.36 -5.99
N HIS A 59 -4.73 10.39 -5.85
CA HIS A 59 -3.81 10.00 -6.91
C HIS A 59 -3.28 8.59 -6.69
N TRP A 60 -3.40 7.72 -7.69
CA TRP A 60 -2.82 6.38 -7.71
C TRP A 60 -1.57 6.35 -8.58
N ALA A 61 -0.45 5.91 -8.02
CA ALA A 61 0.77 5.65 -8.76
C ALA A 61 1.20 4.18 -8.58
N PRO A 62 1.74 3.51 -9.62
CA PRO A 62 2.43 2.24 -9.43
C PRO A 62 3.56 2.42 -8.41
N ALA A 63 3.69 1.48 -7.47
CA ALA A 63 4.78 1.45 -6.52
C ALA A 63 5.82 0.43 -6.99
N SER A 64 7.08 0.85 -7.11
CA SER A 64 8.18 -0.07 -7.39
C SER A 64 8.24 -1.15 -6.32
N THR A 65 8.40 -2.41 -6.74
CA THR A 65 8.47 -3.55 -5.82
C THR A 65 9.67 -3.46 -4.85
N ASP A 66 10.68 -2.66 -5.23
CA ASP A 66 11.90 -2.36 -4.45
C ASP A 66 11.75 -1.27 -3.38
N ALA A 67 10.58 -0.64 -3.25
CA ALA A 67 10.35 0.27 -2.13
C ALA A 67 10.10 -0.54 -0.85
N THR A 68 11.17 -1.06 -0.23
CA THR A 68 11.13 -1.48 1.17
C THR A 68 10.77 -0.25 2.00
N PRO A 69 9.61 -0.20 2.68
CA PRO A 69 9.43 0.78 3.72
C PRO A 69 10.43 0.41 4.80
N VAL A 70 11.46 1.23 4.98
CA VAL A 70 12.39 1.09 6.11
C VAL A 70 11.59 1.42 7.38
N HIS A 71 10.90 0.43 7.91
CA HIS A 71 10.48 0.45 9.29
C HIS A 71 11.52 -0.31 10.10
N ARG A 72 12.59 0.39 10.50
CA ARG A 72 13.50 -0.13 11.51
C ARG A 72 12.76 -0.08 12.85
N PRO A 73 12.47 -1.21 13.53
CA PRO A 73 11.94 -1.16 14.87
C PRO A 73 12.99 -0.54 15.79
N HIS A 74 12.68 0.61 16.37
CA HIS A 74 13.49 1.18 17.45
C HIS A 74 13.33 0.25 18.66
N ARG A 75 14.31 -0.63 18.87
CA ARG A 75 14.42 -1.39 20.11
C ARG A 75 14.72 -0.37 21.21
N LEU A 76 13.73 -0.09 22.05
CA LEU A 76 13.93 0.67 23.28
C LEU A 76 14.93 -0.10 24.15
N ALA A 77 16.14 0.42 24.27
CA ALA A 77 17.08 -0.03 25.29
C ALA A 77 16.55 0.47 26.63
N VAL A 78 16.02 -0.44 27.45
CA VAL A 78 15.80 -0.21 28.87
C VAL A 78 17.16 -0.32 29.54
N ALA A 79 17.70 0.81 30.02
CA ALA A 79 18.83 0.80 30.93
C ALA A 79 18.33 0.40 32.33
N GLN A 80 19.04 -0.52 32.97
CA GLN A 80 18.87 -0.88 34.38
C GLN A 80 19.65 0.07 35.29
#